data_AF-A0A0N4YMB4-F1
#
_entry.id   AF-A0A0N4YMB4-F1
#
_cell.length_a   1.000
_cell.length_b   1.000
_cell.length_c   1.000
_cell.angle_alpha   90.00
_cell.angle_beta   90.00
_cell.angle_gamma   90.00
#
_symmetry.space_group_name_H-M   'P 1'
#
loop_
_entity.id
_entity.type
_entity.pdbx_description
1 polymer ?
#
loop_
_entity_poly.entity_id
_entity_poly.type
_entity_poly.pdbx_seq_one_letter_code
_entity_poly.pdbx_strand_id
1 'polypeptide(L)'
;MPRNRLLLPKLFLVLPVLWLFVVFYVATVIQFNNDLSPEETSKYKQGYKNNAFNQFASDMISIHRTLPEVPDEECRSEKYSDDLPNTSVIVCFHNEAWSVLLRTVHSILERTPENLLKEIVLVDDFSELKHLKEPLARYMSQFPKVKIVRLEKREGLIRARLRGAAVADGQVLTYLDSHCECTEGRFTKFLAAPISRISVIDCIAVFLLSVPGPLWIGKNQKMISISDHIEPSLPRNLS
;
A
#
# COMPACT_ATOMS: atom_id res chain seq x y z
N MET A 1 41.32 55.51 -17.00
CA MET A 1 41.63 54.06 -16.97
C MET A 1 42.63 53.78 -15.85
N PRO A 2 42.59 52.64 -15.14
CA PRO A 2 41.39 51.93 -14.70
C PRO A 2 41.46 51.43 -13.23
N ARG A 3 40.26 51.15 -12.69
CA ARG A 3 39.83 49.97 -11.91
C ARG A 3 40.73 49.41 -10.79
N ASN A 4 40.16 49.32 -9.59
CA ASN A 4 39.99 48.09 -8.80
C ASN A 4 38.83 48.32 -7.81
N ARG A 5 37.60 47.87 -8.10
CA ARG A 5 37.01 46.53 -7.97
C ARG A 5 36.88 46.01 -6.52
N LEU A 6 35.61 46.00 -6.07
CA LEU A 6 34.88 44.87 -5.43
C LEU A 6 35.30 44.51 -3.98
N LEU A 7 34.42 44.27 -2.99
CA LEU A 7 33.02 43.84 -2.95
C LEU A 7 32.32 44.35 -1.67
N LEU A 8 31.13 44.92 -1.83
CA LEU A 8 30.08 44.92 -0.81
C LEU A 8 29.33 43.57 -0.88
N PRO A 9 29.01 42.90 0.24
CA PRO A 9 28.17 41.71 0.21
C PRO A 9 26.72 42.11 -0.08
N LYS A 10 26.20 41.61 -1.19
CA LYS A 10 24.79 41.76 -1.58
C LYS A 10 23.91 40.90 -0.68
N LEU A 11 22.95 41.59 -0.06
CA LEU A 11 21.65 41.08 0.35
C LEU A 11 20.89 40.55 -0.90
N PHE A 12 19.98 39.59 -0.69
CA PHE A 12 19.07 38.93 -1.66
C PHE A 12 19.61 37.71 -2.43
N LEU A 13 19.25 36.49 -1.98
CA LEU A 13 18.10 35.79 -2.57
C LEU A 13 17.72 34.57 -1.71
N VAL A 14 16.43 34.43 -1.45
CA VAL A 14 15.75 33.36 -0.70
C VAL A 14 15.29 32.30 -1.70
N LEU A 15 15.73 31.03 -1.51
CA LEU A 15 15.14 29.73 -1.96
C LEU A 15 14.79 29.55 -3.48
N PRO A 16 14.63 28.33 -4.04
CA PRO A 16 14.79 26.98 -3.47
C PRO A 16 15.70 26.04 -4.31
N VAL A 17 16.54 25.23 -3.65
CA VAL A 17 17.04 23.95 -4.23
C VAL A 17 16.07 22.85 -3.80
N LEU A 18 14.83 23.02 -4.19
CA LEU A 18 13.84 21.97 -4.28
C LEU A 18 13.77 21.73 -5.78
N TRP A 19 14.13 20.54 -6.27
CA TRP A 19 13.86 19.97 -7.61
C TRP A 19 14.91 18.89 -7.93
N LEU A 20 15.10 17.94 -7.01
CA LEU A 20 15.94 16.77 -7.27
C LEU A 20 15.40 15.56 -6.50
N PHE A 21 14.14 15.21 -6.76
CA PHE A 21 13.60 13.87 -6.53
C PHE A 21 12.51 13.61 -7.57
N VAL A 22 12.92 13.33 -8.81
CA VAL A 22 12.05 12.65 -9.76
C VAL A 22 12.19 11.16 -9.46
N VAL A 23 11.39 10.67 -8.52
CA VAL A 23 11.21 9.24 -8.33
C VAL A 23 10.43 8.73 -9.53
N PHE A 24 11.05 7.88 -10.34
CA PHE A 24 10.38 7.17 -11.42
C PHE A 24 9.39 6.18 -10.80
N TYR A 25 8.14 6.61 -10.58
CA TYR A 25 7.03 5.72 -10.25
C TYR A 25 6.48 5.12 -11.54
N VAL A 26 6.55 3.80 -11.68
CA VAL A 26 5.74 3.07 -12.67
C VAL A 26 4.30 3.11 -12.17
N ALA A 27 3.52 4.04 -12.71
CA ALA A 27 2.09 4.11 -12.47
C ALA A 27 1.39 3.09 -13.40
N THR A 28 1.02 1.92 -12.88
CA THR A 28 0.13 1.01 -13.61
C THR A 28 -1.29 1.55 -13.54
N VAL A 29 -1.69 2.29 -14.57
CA VAL A 29 -3.08 2.76 -14.72
C VAL A 29 -3.94 1.60 -15.21
N ILE A 30 -4.87 1.15 -14.37
CA ILE A 30 -5.91 0.21 -14.79
C ILE A 30 -6.98 1.02 -15.52
N GLN A 31 -6.87 1.14 -16.83
CA GLN A 31 -7.94 1.66 -17.69
C GLN A 31 -8.81 0.51 -18.19
N PHE A 32 -10.13 0.65 -18.07
CA PHE A 32 -11.05 -0.18 -18.84
C PHE A 32 -10.98 0.28 -20.30
N ASN A 33 -10.43 -0.55 -21.17
CA ASN A 33 -10.44 -0.32 -22.63
C ASN A 33 -11.81 -0.63 -23.28
N ASN A 34 -12.82 -1.00 -22.49
CA ASN A 34 -14.15 -1.36 -22.97
C ASN A 34 -15.21 -0.44 -22.36
N ASP A 35 -16.20 -0.06 -23.17
CA ASP A 35 -17.38 0.67 -22.71
C ASP A 35 -18.12 -0.16 -21.65
N LEU A 36 -18.10 0.32 -20.39
CA LEU A 36 -18.79 -0.32 -19.27
C LEU A 36 -20.31 -0.33 -19.51
N SER A 37 -20.98 -1.43 -19.18
CA SER A 37 -22.45 -1.46 -19.19
C SER A 37 -23.03 -0.42 -18.21
N PRO A 38 -24.31 -0.04 -18.35
CA PRO A 38 -24.94 0.90 -17.42
C PRO A 38 -24.89 0.44 -15.95
N GLU A 39 -24.99 -0.87 -15.71
CA GLU A 39 -24.91 -1.45 -14.37
C GLU A 39 -23.49 -1.35 -13.79
N GLU A 40 -22.47 -1.70 -14.58
CA GLU A 40 -21.06 -1.60 -14.18
C GLU A 40 -20.65 -0.14 -13.95
N THR A 41 -21.16 0.77 -14.77
CA THR A 41 -20.96 2.22 -14.59
C THR A 41 -21.55 2.70 -13.26
N SER A 42 -22.71 2.17 -12.87
CA SER A 42 -23.33 2.47 -11.57
C SER A 42 -22.45 1.97 -10.41
N LYS A 43 -21.97 0.72 -10.49
CA LYS A 43 -21.06 0.12 -9.50
C LYS A 43 -19.75 0.91 -9.39
N TYR A 44 -19.16 1.29 -10.52
CA TYR A 44 -17.98 2.15 -10.59
C TYR A 44 -18.22 3.49 -9.87
N LYS A 45 -19.29 4.21 -10.21
CA LYS A 45 -19.62 5.51 -9.60
C LYS A 45 -19.87 5.39 -8.11
N GLN A 46 -20.57 4.35 -7.67
CA GLN A 46 -20.84 4.12 -6.26
C GLN A 46 -19.57 3.79 -5.48
N GLY A 47 -18.72 2.90 -6.00
CA GLY A 47 -17.44 2.56 -5.40
C GLY A 47 -16.51 3.76 -5.26
N TYR A 48 -16.46 4.62 -6.30
CA TYR A 48 -15.68 5.86 -6.27
C TYR A 48 -16.23 6.86 -5.25
N LYS A 49 -17.56 6.98 -5.14
CA LYS A 49 -18.19 7.85 -4.12
C LYS A 49 -17.88 7.40 -2.70
N ASN A 50 -17.83 6.09 -2.46
CA ASN A 50 -17.67 5.53 -1.12
C ASN A 50 -16.21 5.54 -0.64
N ASN A 51 -15.24 5.29 -1.54
CA ASN A 51 -13.85 5.06 -1.15
C ASN A 51 -12.84 6.01 -1.83
N ALA A 52 -13.30 6.91 -2.71
CA ALA A 52 -12.44 7.80 -3.51
C ALA A 52 -11.45 7.09 -4.47
N PHE A 53 -11.66 5.81 -4.75
CA PHE A 53 -10.91 5.05 -5.74
C PHE A 53 -11.80 4.07 -6.52
N ASN A 54 -11.25 3.46 -7.58
CA ASN A 54 -11.97 2.52 -8.42
C ASN A 54 -12.15 1.14 -7.74
N GLN A 55 -13.09 1.07 -6.78
CA GLN A 55 -13.42 -0.17 -6.09
C GLN A 55 -13.88 -1.27 -7.06
N PHE A 56 -14.64 -0.91 -8.11
CA PHE A 56 -15.12 -1.88 -9.10
C PHE A 56 -13.96 -2.63 -9.79
N ALA A 57 -12.91 -1.92 -10.21
CA ALA A 57 -11.71 -2.55 -10.73
C ALA A 57 -10.99 -3.37 -9.65
N SER A 58 -10.88 -2.84 -8.42
CA SER A 58 -10.27 -3.58 -7.32
C SER A 58 -10.94 -4.92 -7.07
N ASP A 59 -12.28 -4.96 -7.04
CA ASP A 59 -13.05 -6.16 -6.75
C ASP A 59 -12.89 -7.26 -7.82
N MET A 60 -12.48 -6.89 -9.04
CA MET A 60 -12.18 -7.85 -10.12
C MET A 60 -10.73 -8.36 -10.13
N ILE A 61 -9.84 -7.69 -9.40
CA ILE A 61 -8.44 -8.09 -9.31
C ILE A 61 -8.30 -9.13 -8.19
N SER A 62 -7.55 -10.20 -8.45
CA SER A 62 -7.27 -11.21 -7.44
C SER A 62 -6.65 -10.61 -6.18
N ILE A 63 -7.07 -11.09 -5.01
CA ILE A 63 -6.42 -10.76 -3.73
C ILE A 63 -5.00 -11.35 -3.63
N HIS A 64 -4.66 -12.32 -4.49
CA HIS A 64 -3.37 -13.01 -4.59
C HIS A 64 -2.56 -12.58 -5.82
N ARG A 65 -2.85 -11.41 -6.42
CA ARG A 65 -2.15 -10.99 -7.64
C ARG A 65 -0.65 -10.80 -7.40
N THR A 66 0.18 -11.11 -8.38
CA THR A 66 1.61 -10.78 -8.36
C THR A 66 1.84 -9.30 -8.64
N LEU A 67 2.93 -8.75 -8.11
CA LEU A 67 3.35 -7.39 -8.37
C LEU A 67 4.57 -7.40 -9.31
N PRO A 68 4.73 -6.39 -10.18
CA PRO A 68 5.93 -6.27 -10.98
C PRO A 68 7.13 -6.03 -10.06
N GLU A 69 8.10 -6.94 -10.14
CA GLU A 69 9.39 -6.76 -9.49
C GLU A 69 10.21 -5.71 -10.26
N VAL A 70 10.35 -4.52 -9.67
CA VAL A 70 11.34 -3.53 -10.12
C VAL A 70 12.31 -3.22 -8.98
N PRO A 71 13.10 -4.20 -8.48
CA PRO A 71 14.18 -3.88 -7.57
C PRO A 71 15.25 -3.13 -8.35
N ASP A 72 15.85 -2.13 -7.71
CA ASP A 72 17.14 -1.59 -8.15
C ASP A 72 18.18 -2.73 -8.19
N GLU A 73 19.14 -2.68 -9.12
CA GLU A 73 20.17 -3.73 -9.25
C GLU A 73 20.97 -3.88 -7.95
N GLU A 74 21.24 -2.78 -7.24
CA GLU A 74 21.90 -2.80 -5.94
C GLU A 74 21.11 -3.63 -4.91
N CYS A 75 19.77 -3.51 -4.91
CA CYS A 75 18.91 -4.23 -3.97
C CYS A 75 18.90 -5.75 -4.20
N ARG A 76 19.19 -6.22 -5.41
CA ARG A 76 19.25 -7.67 -5.71
C ARG A 76 20.49 -8.35 -5.14
N SER A 77 21.56 -7.57 -4.94
CA SER A 77 22.86 -8.07 -4.51
C SER A 77 23.08 -8.04 -3.00
N GLU A 78 22.22 -7.33 -2.26
CA GLU A 78 22.31 -7.22 -0.80
C GLU A 78 21.93 -8.55 -0.14
N LYS A 79 22.82 -9.03 0.74
CA LYS A 79 22.56 -10.17 1.63
C LYS A 79 22.38 -9.64 3.04
N TYR A 80 21.29 -10.05 3.67
CA TYR A 80 20.99 -9.70 5.06
C TYR A 80 21.36 -10.87 5.98
N SER A 81 21.57 -10.57 7.27
CA SER A 81 21.71 -11.60 8.29
C SER A 81 20.43 -12.44 8.38
N ASP A 82 20.54 -13.72 8.74
CA ASP A 82 19.38 -14.55 9.04
C ASP A 82 18.77 -14.21 10.41
N ASP A 83 19.55 -13.59 11.30
CA ASP A 83 19.15 -13.17 12.64
C ASP A 83 18.57 -11.74 12.62
N LEU A 84 17.38 -11.61 12.04
CA LEU A 84 16.62 -10.36 12.02
C LEU A 84 15.52 -10.39 13.08
N PRO A 85 15.19 -9.23 13.69
CA PRO A 85 14.10 -9.16 14.65
C PRO A 85 12.77 -9.43 13.96
N ASN A 86 11.87 -10.11 14.67
CA ASN A 86 10.50 -10.28 14.18
C ASN A 86 9.70 -8.98 14.28
N THR A 87 8.64 -8.86 13.48
CA THR A 87 7.77 -7.69 13.41
C THR A 87 6.31 -8.03 13.64
N SER A 88 5.61 -7.13 14.32
CA SER A 88 4.15 -7.06 14.36
C SER A 88 3.66 -6.00 13.39
N VAL A 89 2.83 -6.41 12.44
CA VAL A 89 2.27 -5.51 11.43
C VAL A 89 0.93 -4.97 11.90
N ILE A 90 0.84 -3.67 12.14
CA ILE A 90 -0.39 -3.02 12.60
C ILE A 90 -1.06 -2.34 11.40
N VAL A 91 -2.28 -2.79 11.08
CA VAL A 91 -3.10 -2.24 10.00
C VAL A 91 -4.36 -1.64 10.60
N CYS A 92 -4.48 -0.32 10.56
CA CYS A 92 -5.68 0.38 11.02
C CYS A 92 -6.63 0.57 9.85
N PHE A 93 -7.93 0.32 10.05
CA PHE A 93 -8.94 0.50 9.00
C PHE A 93 -10.24 1.08 9.56
N HIS A 94 -10.95 1.82 8.72
CA HIS A 94 -12.29 2.34 8.98
C HIS A 94 -13.08 2.35 7.69
N ASN A 95 -14.19 1.61 7.62
CA ASN A 95 -15.06 1.53 6.43
C ASN A 95 -14.31 1.20 5.11
N GLU A 96 -13.28 0.35 5.21
CA GLU A 96 -12.45 -0.03 4.06
C GLU A 96 -13.17 -1.01 3.11
N ALA A 97 -12.82 -0.93 1.82
CA ALA A 97 -13.29 -1.88 0.83
C ALA A 97 -12.75 -3.30 1.10
N TRP A 98 -13.63 -4.30 0.98
CA TRP A 98 -13.30 -5.70 1.30
C TRP A 98 -12.11 -6.24 0.48
N SER A 99 -12.14 -6.07 -0.85
CA SER A 99 -11.08 -6.58 -1.73
C SER A 99 -9.71 -6.00 -1.39
N VAL A 100 -9.68 -4.72 -1.04
CA VAL A 100 -8.46 -3.97 -0.76
C VAL A 100 -7.86 -4.38 0.59
N LEU A 101 -8.67 -4.41 1.65
CA LEU A 101 -8.22 -4.84 2.98
C LEU A 101 -7.67 -6.27 2.95
N LEU A 102 -8.38 -7.19 2.30
CA LEU A 102 -7.94 -8.58 2.18
C LEU A 102 -6.62 -8.67 1.41
N ARG A 103 -6.49 -7.92 0.32
CA ARG A 103 -5.26 -7.91 -0.49
C ARG A 103 -4.07 -7.40 0.30
N THR A 104 -4.26 -6.40 1.18
CA THR A 104 -3.21 -5.97 2.10
C THR A 104 -2.78 -7.11 3.02
N VAL A 105 -3.73 -7.77 3.68
CA VAL A 105 -3.42 -8.88 4.60
C VAL A 105 -2.72 -10.04 3.89
N HIS A 106 -3.24 -10.47 2.73
CA HIS A 106 -2.63 -11.54 1.94
C HIS A 106 -1.25 -11.16 1.43
N SER A 107 -1.05 -9.92 0.97
CA SER A 107 0.27 -9.47 0.53
C SER A 107 1.31 -9.51 1.65
N ILE A 108 0.92 -9.26 2.91
CA ILE A 108 1.81 -9.36 4.07
C ILE A 108 2.12 -10.82 4.36
N LEU A 109 1.09 -11.68 4.40
CA LEU A 109 1.24 -13.10 4.71
C LEU A 109 2.11 -13.84 3.67
N GLU A 110 1.92 -13.55 2.39
CA GLU A 110 2.57 -14.26 1.29
C GLU A 110 4.01 -13.80 1.03
N ARG A 111 4.30 -12.51 1.26
CA ARG A 111 5.59 -11.89 0.87
C ARG A 111 6.49 -11.58 2.05
N THR A 112 6.09 -11.96 3.26
CA THR A 112 6.92 -11.84 4.46
C THR A 112 7.34 -13.23 4.92
N PRO A 113 8.65 -13.50 5.05
CA PRO A 113 9.13 -14.75 5.61
C PRO A 113 8.51 -15.06 6.97
N GLU A 114 8.12 -16.32 7.20
CA GLU A 114 7.36 -16.71 8.40
C GLU A 114 8.10 -16.45 9.72
N ASN A 115 9.43 -16.51 9.71
CA ASN A 115 10.28 -16.22 10.86
C ASN A 115 10.27 -14.73 11.25
N LEU A 116 10.05 -13.84 10.28
CA LEU A 116 10.02 -12.39 10.49
C LEU A 116 8.63 -11.92 10.90
N LEU A 117 7.57 -12.52 10.36
CA LEU A 117 6.20 -12.12 10.68
C LEU A 117 5.73 -12.78 11.98
N LYS A 118 5.73 -12.02 13.08
CA LYS A 118 5.19 -12.45 14.37
C LYS A 118 3.66 -12.52 14.30
N GLU A 119 3.04 -11.43 13.88
CA GLU A 119 1.59 -11.29 13.80
C GLU A 119 1.16 -10.08 12.95
N ILE A 120 -0.11 -10.06 12.58
CA ILE A 120 -0.82 -8.94 11.95
C ILE A 120 -1.95 -8.51 12.89
N VAL A 121 -1.91 -7.26 13.35
CA VAL A 121 -2.92 -6.65 14.21
C VAL A 121 -3.80 -5.74 13.37
N LEU A 122 -5.00 -6.21 13.05
CA LEU A 122 -6.03 -5.44 12.36
C LEU A 122 -6.83 -4.62 13.37
N VAL A 123 -6.71 -3.29 13.32
CA VAL A 123 -7.41 -2.38 14.23
C VAL A 123 -8.60 -1.75 13.52
N ASP A 124 -9.81 -2.16 13.89
CA ASP A 124 -11.07 -1.58 13.44
C ASP A 124 -11.39 -0.31 14.24
N ASP A 125 -11.18 0.86 13.63
CA ASP A 125 -11.52 2.17 14.20
C ASP A 125 -13.01 2.48 14.02
N PHE A 126 -13.87 1.62 14.58
CA PHE A 126 -15.32 1.77 14.60
C PHE A 126 -15.97 1.84 13.21
N SER A 127 -15.68 0.85 12.36
CA SER A 127 -16.35 0.70 11.05
C SER A 127 -17.85 0.41 11.20
N GLU A 128 -18.65 0.84 10.24
CA GLU A 128 -20.11 0.62 10.19
C GLU A 128 -20.50 -0.47 9.18
N LEU A 129 -19.63 -0.73 8.19
CA LEU A 129 -19.90 -1.68 7.12
C LEU A 129 -20.01 -3.12 7.65
N LYS A 130 -21.12 -3.79 7.33
CA LYS A 130 -21.44 -5.14 7.85
C LYS A 130 -20.39 -6.18 7.49
N HIS A 131 -19.77 -6.10 6.30
CA HIS A 131 -18.73 -7.03 5.88
C HIS A 131 -17.49 -6.98 6.78
N LEU A 132 -17.19 -5.84 7.39
CA LEU A 132 -16.03 -5.66 8.27
C LEU A 132 -16.24 -6.21 9.68
N LYS A 133 -17.45 -6.67 10.01
CA LYS A 133 -17.79 -7.22 11.33
C LYS A 133 -17.60 -8.73 11.36
N GLU A 134 -18.68 -9.46 11.59
CA GLU A 134 -18.67 -10.92 11.68
C GLU A 134 -18.08 -11.62 10.44
N PRO A 135 -18.36 -11.19 9.19
CA PRO A 135 -17.76 -11.84 8.01
C PRO A 135 -16.24 -11.73 7.98
N LEU A 136 -15.67 -10.57 8.33
CA LEU A 136 -14.23 -10.38 8.43
C LEU A 136 -13.63 -11.26 9.53
N ALA A 137 -14.25 -11.31 10.71
CA ALA A 137 -13.76 -12.13 11.81
C ALA A 137 -13.74 -13.62 11.45
N ARG A 138 -14.81 -14.10 10.79
CA ARG A 138 -14.88 -15.48 10.29
C ARG A 138 -13.81 -15.76 9.24
N TYR A 139 -13.62 -14.87 8.28
CA TYR A 139 -12.61 -15.03 7.24
C TYR A 139 -11.20 -15.08 7.84
N MET A 140 -10.88 -14.12 8.73
CA MET A 140 -9.54 -13.99 9.32
C MET A 140 -9.22 -15.08 10.35
N SER A 141 -10.21 -15.76 10.92
CA SER A 141 -10.01 -16.88 11.85
C SER A 141 -9.21 -18.05 11.27
N GLN A 142 -9.11 -18.14 9.95
CA GLN A 142 -8.32 -19.15 9.24
C GLN A 142 -6.81 -18.88 9.32
N PHE A 143 -6.41 -17.65 9.65
CA PHE A 143 -5.01 -17.22 9.69
C PHE A 143 -4.57 -17.00 11.14
N PRO A 144 -3.80 -17.93 11.75
CA PRO A 144 -3.47 -17.87 13.18
C PRO A 144 -2.60 -16.66 13.56
N LYS A 145 -1.90 -16.06 12.59
CA LYS A 145 -1.09 -14.85 12.78
C LYS A 145 -1.91 -13.56 12.73
N VAL A 146 -3.21 -13.60 12.41
CA VAL A 146 -4.05 -12.40 12.28
C VAL A 146 -4.92 -12.24 13.51
N LYS A 147 -4.83 -11.07 14.16
CA LYS A 147 -5.67 -10.67 15.31
C LYS A 147 -6.49 -9.44 14.92
N ILE A 148 -7.76 -9.41 15.32
CA ILE A 148 -8.63 -8.23 15.11
C ILE A 148 -8.91 -7.56 16.46
N VAL A 149 -8.58 -6.27 16.54
CA VAL A 149 -8.88 -5.39 17.66
C VAL A 149 -9.99 -4.44 17.23
N ARG A 150 -11.09 -4.37 17.98
CA ARG A 150 -12.20 -3.46 17.68
C ARG A 150 -12.31 -2.36 18.71
N LEU A 151 -12.35 -1.12 18.25
CA LEU A 151 -12.57 0.04 19.12
C LEU A 151 -14.06 0.28 19.33
N GLU A 152 -14.43 0.70 20.54
CA GLU A 152 -15.82 0.96 20.95
C GLU A 152 -16.40 2.25 20.33
N LYS A 153 -15.52 3.16 19.91
CA LYS A 153 -15.87 4.45 19.28
C LYS A 153 -14.81 4.82 18.27
N ARG A 154 -15.16 5.73 17.34
CA ARG A 154 -14.21 6.26 16.37
C ARG A 154 -13.20 7.17 17.08
N GLU A 155 -11.98 6.68 17.24
CA GLU A 155 -10.88 7.38 17.89
C GLU A 155 -9.93 8.03 16.88
N GLY A 156 -9.91 7.59 15.63
CA GLY A 156 -9.03 8.11 14.58
C GLY A 156 -7.67 7.42 14.52
N LEU A 157 -6.98 7.58 13.39
CA LEU A 157 -5.78 6.82 13.01
C LEU A 157 -4.69 6.78 14.08
N ILE A 158 -4.36 7.91 14.71
CA ILE A 158 -3.28 7.98 15.70
C ILE A 158 -3.59 7.08 16.90
N ARG A 159 -4.80 7.19 17.45
CA ARG A 159 -5.21 6.39 18.61
C ARG A 159 -5.39 4.93 18.24
N ALA A 160 -5.94 4.64 17.05
CA ALA A 160 -6.01 3.27 16.54
C ALA A 160 -4.61 2.63 16.45
N ARG A 161 -3.61 3.35 15.93
CA ARG A 161 -2.22 2.88 15.89
C ARG A 161 -1.66 2.61 17.28
N LEU A 162 -1.89 3.51 18.25
CA LEU A 162 -1.48 3.30 19.64
C LEU A 162 -2.16 2.09 20.29
N ARG A 163 -3.45 1.85 20.00
CA ARG A 163 -4.18 0.66 20.47
C ARG A 163 -3.63 -0.62 19.88
N GLY A 164 -3.29 -0.62 18.59
CA GLY A 164 -2.61 -1.74 17.94
C GLY A 164 -1.24 -2.00 18.55
N ALA A 165 -0.46 -0.94 18.81
CA ALA A 165 0.86 -1.05 19.44
C ALA A 165 0.80 -1.62 20.85
N ALA A 166 -0.24 -1.29 21.62
CA ALA A 166 -0.39 -1.76 22.99
C ALA A 166 -0.66 -3.26 23.12
N VAL A 167 -1.10 -3.92 22.05
CA VAL A 167 -1.41 -5.37 22.04
C VAL A 167 -0.44 -6.19 21.18
N ALA A 168 0.53 -5.53 20.54
CA ALA A 168 1.49 -6.16 19.66
C ALA A 168 2.68 -6.74 20.47
N ASP A 169 3.08 -7.96 20.13
CA ASP A 169 4.09 -8.76 20.83
C ASP A 169 5.44 -8.84 20.08
N GLY A 170 5.53 -8.24 18.89
CA GLY A 170 6.74 -8.26 18.05
C GLY A 170 7.86 -7.36 18.56
N GLN A 171 9.11 -7.69 18.21
CA GLN A 171 10.27 -6.89 18.58
C GLN A 171 10.29 -5.53 17.87
N VAL A 172 9.75 -5.49 16.64
CA VAL A 172 9.56 -4.29 15.84
C VAL A 172 8.07 -4.11 15.56
N LEU A 173 7.62 -2.85 15.53
CA LEU A 173 6.27 -2.51 15.09
C LEU A 173 6.33 -1.92 13.68
N THR A 174 5.60 -2.52 12.75
CA THR A 174 5.46 -2.02 11.39
C THR A 174 4.03 -1.55 11.17
N TYR A 175 3.84 -0.26 10.86
CA TYR A 175 2.52 0.27 10.52
C TYR A 175 2.31 0.26 9.02
N LEU A 176 1.19 -0.31 8.58
CA LEU A 176 0.74 -0.25 7.20
C LEU A 176 -0.68 0.31 7.12
N ASP A 177 -0.97 1.00 6.03
CA ASP A 177 -2.33 1.40 5.71
C ASP A 177 -3.11 0.19 5.16
N SER A 178 -4.45 0.24 5.25
CA SER A 178 -5.36 -0.85 4.90
C SER A 178 -5.55 -1.09 3.40
N HIS A 179 -4.81 -0.36 2.57
CA HIS A 179 -4.85 -0.41 1.10
C HIS A 179 -3.45 -0.45 0.49
N CYS A 180 -2.54 -1.14 1.17
CA CYS A 180 -1.18 -1.38 0.72
C CYS A 180 -1.04 -2.75 0.07
N GLU A 181 -0.09 -2.89 -0.85
CA GLU A 181 0.41 -4.20 -1.27
C GLU A 181 1.92 -4.24 -1.09
N CYS A 182 2.38 -5.21 -0.30
CA CYS A 182 3.80 -5.39 -0.03
C CYS A 182 4.49 -5.99 -1.25
N THR A 183 5.72 -5.54 -1.55
CA THR A 183 6.58 -6.20 -2.55
C THR A 183 7.52 -7.19 -1.86
N GLU A 184 7.98 -8.19 -2.61
CA GLU A 184 8.89 -9.21 -2.08
C GLU A 184 10.20 -8.59 -1.55
N GLY A 185 10.73 -9.17 -0.47
CA GLY A 185 12.00 -8.75 0.14
C GLY A 185 11.97 -7.41 0.90
N ARG A 186 10.86 -6.64 0.86
CA ARG A 186 10.78 -5.33 1.54
C ARG A 186 10.88 -5.42 3.04
N PHE A 187 10.19 -6.37 3.67
CA PHE A 187 10.22 -6.56 5.11
C PHE A 187 11.63 -6.96 5.59
N THR A 188 12.29 -7.88 4.89
CA THR A 188 13.67 -8.28 5.19
C THR A 188 14.62 -7.09 5.12
N LYS A 189 14.54 -6.30 4.04
CA LYS A 189 15.36 -5.08 3.88
C LYS A 189 15.08 -4.05 4.98
N PHE A 190 13.81 -3.86 5.34
CA PHE A 190 13.42 -2.92 6.38
C PHE A 190 13.97 -3.33 7.76
N LEU A 191 13.83 -4.59 8.13
CA LEU A 191 14.27 -5.12 9.42
C LEU A 191 15.79 -5.23 9.54
N ALA A 192 16.49 -5.35 8.41
CA ALA A 192 17.95 -5.32 8.35
C ALA A 192 18.54 -3.90 8.42
N ALA A 193 17.73 -2.86 8.23
CA ALA A 193 18.20 -1.49 8.31
C ALA A 193 18.61 -1.13 9.75
N PRO A 194 19.63 -0.28 9.96
CA PRO A 194 20.00 0.17 11.30
C PRO A 194 18.84 0.87 11.99
N ILE A 195 18.56 0.50 13.25
CA ILE A 195 17.48 1.06 14.10
C ILE A 195 17.55 2.60 14.20
N SER A 196 18.72 3.19 13.95
CA SER A 196 18.92 4.65 13.93
C SER A 196 18.30 5.38 12.73
N ARG A 197 17.75 4.67 11.74
CA ARG A 197 17.03 5.27 10.62
C ARG A 197 15.53 5.09 10.79
N ILE A 198 14.78 6.19 10.72
CA ILE A 198 13.33 6.16 10.43
C ILE A 198 13.21 5.76 8.97
N SER A 199 13.15 4.47 8.69
CA SER A 199 12.85 3.95 7.37
C SER A 199 11.34 3.95 7.17
N VAL A 200 10.85 4.69 6.19
CA VAL A 200 9.51 4.48 5.67
C VAL A 200 9.60 3.21 4.82
N ILE A 201 8.80 2.19 5.15
CA ILE A 201 8.59 1.10 4.20
C ILE A 201 7.75 1.69 3.09
N ASP A 202 8.39 1.94 1.94
CA ASP A 202 7.66 2.14 0.69
C ASP A 202 7.00 0.80 0.32
N CYS A 203 5.85 0.52 0.94
CA CYS A 203 4.86 -0.32 0.29
C CYS A 203 4.46 0.41 -0.99
N ILE A 204 4.13 -0.31 -2.06
CA ILE A 204 3.49 0.32 -3.21
C ILE A 204 2.06 0.67 -2.76
N ALA A 205 1.95 1.74 -1.96
CA ALA A 205 0.74 2.44 -1.63
C ALA A 205 0.67 3.69 -2.51
N VAL A 206 0.98 3.49 -3.79
CA VAL A 206 0.58 4.38 -4.87
C VAL A 206 0.20 3.46 -6.01
N PHE A 207 -0.89 2.71 -5.82
CA PHE A 207 -1.78 2.58 -6.96
C PHE A 207 -2.23 4.01 -7.23
N LEU A 208 -1.59 4.67 -8.20
CA LEU A 208 -2.13 5.81 -8.92
C LEU A 208 -3.42 5.30 -9.59
N LEU A 209 -4.45 5.07 -8.78
CA LEU A 209 -5.83 4.91 -9.21
C LEU A 209 -6.26 6.31 -9.62
N SER A 210 -5.87 6.68 -10.83
CA SER A 210 -6.50 7.69 -11.67
C SER A 210 -7.08 8.86 -10.87
N VAL A 211 -6.22 9.78 -10.40
CA VAL A 211 -6.70 11.16 -10.27
C VAL A 211 -6.76 11.68 -11.70
N PRO A 212 -7.94 11.98 -12.28
CA PRO A 212 -8.00 12.61 -13.59
C PRO A 212 -7.48 14.04 -13.43
N GLY A 213 -6.18 14.22 -13.61
CA GLY A 213 -5.48 15.49 -13.62
C GLY A 213 -4.34 15.43 -14.64
N PRO A 214 -4.04 16.53 -15.34
CA PRO A 214 -3.02 16.53 -16.38
C PRO A 214 -1.63 16.46 -15.73
N LEU A 215 -1.08 15.25 -15.60
CA LEU A 215 0.31 15.06 -15.21
C LEU A 215 1.10 14.62 -16.45
N TRP A 216 2.10 15.43 -16.81
CA TRP A 216 2.93 15.27 -18.00
C TRP A 216 3.57 13.87 -18.09
N ILE A 217 3.21 13.11 -19.13
CA ILE A 217 3.62 11.71 -19.33
C ILE A 217 4.92 11.67 -20.16
N GLY A 218 6.00 11.17 -19.54
CA GLY A 218 7.28 10.87 -20.21
C GLY A 218 7.21 9.60 -21.07
N LYS A 219 7.91 9.60 -22.20
CA LYS A 219 7.73 8.76 -23.40
C LYS A 219 8.01 7.24 -23.32
N ASN A 220 8.23 6.62 -22.16
CA ASN A 220 8.57 5.17 -22.10
C ASN A 220 7.79 4.42 -21.01
N GLN A 221 6.52 4.11 -21.26
CA GLN A 221 5.74 3.18 -20.43
C GLN A 221 5.21 2.02 -21.28
N LYS A 222 5.37 0.79 -20.76
CA LYS A 222 4.79 -0.44 -21.33
C LYS A 222 3.43 -0.66 -20.66
N MET A 223 2.35 -0.72 -21.44
CA MET A 223 1.00 -0.98 -20.95
C MET A 223 0.88 -2.44 -20.50
N ILE A 224 0.35 -2.68 -19.30
CA ILE A 224 -0.07 -4.00 -18.84
C ILE A 224 -1.60 -3.96 -18.75
N SER A 225 -2.26 -4.81 -19.53
CA SER A 225 -3.72 -4.87 -19.62
C SER A 225 -4.28 -5.67 -18.45
N ILE A 226 -5.51 -5.37 -18.01
CA ILE A 226 -6.25 -6.20 -17.04
C ILE A 226 -6.32 -7.67 -17.50
N SER A 227 -6.30 -7.91 -18.82
CA SER A 227 -6.26 -9.25 -19.42
C SER A 227 -5.02 -10.07 -19.03
N ASP A 228 -3.93 -9.43 -18.64
CA ASP A 228 -2.65 -10.10 -18.40
C ASP A 228 -2.56 -10.73 -17.00
N HIS A 229 -3.54 -10.44 -16.13
CA HIS A 229 -3.63 -10.94 -14.75
C HIS A 229 -4.98 -11.60 -14.41
N ILE A 230 -5.87 -11.77 -15.40
CA ILE A 230 -7.06 -12.61 -15.28
C ILE A 230 -6.66 -14.01 -15.74
N GLU A 231 -6.55 -14.97 -14.81
CA GLU A 231 -6.49 -16.39 -15.21
C GLU A 231 -7.77 -16.75 -15.98
N PRO A 232 -7.66 -17.38 -17.16
CA PRO A 232 -8.82 -17.75 -17.96
C PRO A 232 -9.45 -19.04 -17.42
N SER A 233 -10.06 -19.01 -16.23
CA SER A 233 -10.91 -20.12 -15.80
C SER A 233 -11.81 -19.76 -14.63
N LEU A 234 -13.08 -19.48 -14.92
CA LEU A 234 -14.21 -20.07 -14.19
C LEU A 234 -15.46 -20.05 -15.08
N PRO A 235 -16.15 -21.19 -15.30
CA PRO A 235 -17.30 -21.27 -16.18
C PRO A 235 -18.44 -20.41 -15.64
N ARG A 236 -18.96 -19.53 -16.51
CA ARG A 236 -20.24 -18.85 -16.33
C ARG A 236 -21.35 -19.90 -16.28
N ASN A 237 -21.73 -20.31 -15.07
CA ASN A 237 -23.04 -20.90 -14.77
C ASN A 237 -23.31 -20.76 -13.28
N LEU A 238 -24.02 -19.68 -12.92
CA LEU A 238 -24.83 -19.62 -11.71
C LEU A 238 -26.24 -19.20 -12.16
N SER A 239 -27.04 -20.22 -12.45
CA SER A 239 -28.51 -20.18 -12.38
C SER A 239 -28.94 -20.20 -10.92
#